data_AF-A0AB39PZ34-F1
#
_entry.id   AF-A0AB39PZ34-F1
#
_cell.length_a   1.000
_cell.length_b   1.000
_cell.length_c   1.000
_cell.angle_alpha   90.00
_cell.angle_beta   90.00
_cell.angle_gamma   90.00
#
_symmetry.space_group_name_H-M   'P 1'
#
loop_
_entity.id
_entity.type
_entity.pdbx_description
1 polymer ?
#
loop_
_entity_poly.entity_id
_entity_poly.type
_entity_poly.pdbx_seq_one_letter_code
_entity_poly.pdbx_strand_id
1 'polypeptide(L)'
;MSAQYAETPGPAALPLKTIGDIRAALRSGHGFPGDRESFEADLQRALEASSETDLNAVATVIVDYRGRIRLYQDPDFDIAVQEGIDLAARLKQEAQGR
;
A
#
# COMPACT_ATOMS: atom_id res chain seq x y z
N MET A 1 -1.34 -18.60 -35.12
CA MET A 1 -0.08 -18.40 -34.39
C MET A 1 -0.45 -17.73 -33.08
N SER A 2 -0.42 -18.46 -31.96
CA SER A 2 -0.79 -17.94 -30.65
C SER A 2 0.48 -17.45 -29.95
N ALA A 3 0.54 -16.16 -29.64
CA ALA A 3 1.64 -15.58 -28.87
C ALA A 3 1.53 -16.08 -27.43
N GLN A 4 2.51 -16.89 -27.02
CA GLN A 4 2.70 -17.26 -25.61
C GLN A 4 3.22 -16.01 -24.90
N TYR A 5 2.40 -15.39 -24.06
CA TYR A 5 2.87 -14.36 -23.15
C TYR A 5 3.86 -15.05 -22.20
N ALA A 6 5.14 -14.75 -22.36
CA ALA A 6 6.14 -15.14 -21.38
C ALA A 6 5.80 -14.43 -20.07
N GLU A 7 5.36 -15.19 -19.07
CA GLU A 7 5.26 -14.68 -17.70
C GLU A 7 6.67 -14.30 -17.25
N THR A 8 7.00 -13.01 -17.34
CA THR A 8 8.16 -12.46 -16.66
C THR A 8 7.96 -12.75 -15.17
N PRO A 9 8.91 -13.42 -14.47
CA PRO A 9 8.77 -13.63 -13.04
C PRO A 9 8.63 -12.26 -12.38
N GLY A 10 7.48 -12.01 -11.75
CA GLY A 10 7.25 -10.78 -11.00
C GLY A 10 8.35 -10.59 -9.94
N PRO A 11 8.62 -9.34 -9.53
CA PRO A 11 9.63 -9.06 -8.50
C PRO A 11 9.37 -9.93 -7.27
N ALA A 12 10.44 -10.52 -6.72
CA ALA A 12 10.36 -11.37 -5.54
C ALA A 12 9.66 -10.62 -4.40
N ALA A 13 8.60 -11.23 -3.85
CA ALA A 13 7.80 -10.59 -2.81
C ALA A 13 8.68 -10.18 -1.61
N LEU A 14 8.60 -8.90 -1.21
CA LEU A 14 9.35 -8.42 -0.06
C LEU A 14 8.91 -9.17 1.21
N PRO A 15 9.85 -9.66 2.03
CA PRO A 15 9.53 -10.35 3.27
C PRO A 15 9.14 -9.34 4.36
N LEU A 16 7.95 -8.74 4.26
CA LEU A 16 7.42 -7.73 5.21
C LEU A 16 6.91 -8.38 6.51
N LYS A 17 7.80 -9.00 7.28
CA LYS A 17 7.46 -9.76 8.49
C LYS A 17 7.66 -8.95 9.77
N THR A 18 8.54 -7.95 9.74
CA THR A 18 8.94 -7.17 10.90
C THR A 18 8.86 -5.67 10.61
N ILE A 19 8.88 -4.86 11.68
CA ILE A 19 9.06 -3.39 11.58
C ILE A 19 10.35 -3.06 10.82
N GLY A 20 11.42 -3.84 11.03
CA GLY A 20 12.69 -3.68 10.32
C GLY A 20 12.55 -3.85 8.82
N ASP A 21 11.75 -4.83 8.37
CA ASP A 21 11.49 -5.08 6.96
C ASP A 21 10.70 -3.93 6.32
N ILE A 22 9.70 -3.39 7.03
CA ILE A 22 8.94 -2.21 6.57
C ILE A 22 9.87 -1.00 6.43
N ARG A 23 10.70 -0.73 7.45
CA ARG A 23 11.69 0.36 7.39
C ARG A 23 12.67 0.20 6.23
N ALA A 24 13.14 -1.03 6.00
CA ALA A 24 14.04 -1.32 4.89
C ALA A 24 13.35 -1.07 3.54
N ALA A 25 12.13 -1.58 3.35
CA ALA A 25 11.34 -1.39 2.14
C ALA A 25 11.10 0.09 1.83
N LEU A 26 10.68 0.88 2.83
CA LEU A 26 10.44 2.32 2.66
C LEU A 26 11.73 3.09 2.33
N ARG A 27 12.85 2.76 2.98
CA ARG A 27 14.17 3.35 2.63
C ARG A 27 14.62 3.00 1.22
N SER A 28 14.25 1.83 0.73
CA SER A 28 14.54 1.36 -0.64
C SER A 28 13.55 1.91 -1.68
N GLY A 29 12.61 2.77 -1.29
CA GLY A 29 11.68 3.42 -2.21
C GLY A 29 10.48 2.56 -2.61
N HIS A 30 10.14 1.52 -1.85
CA HIS A 30 9.00 0.65 -2.13
C HIS A 30 7.67 1.14 -1.51
N GLY A 31 7.54 2.42 -1.19
CA GLY A 31 6.33 3.01 -0.63
C GLY A 31 5.90 4.26 -1.38
N PHE A 32 4.70 4.74 -1.09
CA PHE A 32 4.20 5.98 -1.66
C PHE A 32 4.99 7.18 -1.13
N PRO A 33 5.02 8.32 -1.87
CA PRO A 33 5.68 9.53 -1.42
C PRO A 33 5.24 9.94 0.00
N GLY A 34 6.22 10.09 0.91
CA GLY A 34 5.99 10.45 2.31
C GLY A 34 5.74 9.28 3.28
N ASP A 35 5.54 8.05 2.78
CA ASP A 35 5.28 6.89 3.64
C ASP A 35 6.43 6.63 4.63
N ARG A 36 7.68 6.96 4.27
CA ARG A 36 8.84 6.78 5.15
C ARG A 36 8.72 7.62 6.43
N GLU A 37 8.42 8.90 6.29
CA GLU A 37 8.30 9.83 7.41
C GLU A 37 7.00 9.57 8.19
N SER A 38 5.89 9.32 7.48
CA SER A 38 4.60 9.04 8.10
C SER A 38 4.63 7.74 8.90
N PHE A 39 5.32 6.69 8.43
CA PHE A 39 5.42 5.42 9.14
C PHE A 39 6.03 5.59 10.54
N GLU A 40 7.14 6.33 10.64
CA GLU A 40 7.80 6.54 11.94
C GLU A 40 6.93 7.38 12.87
N ALA A 41 6.26 8.42 12.35
CA ALA A 41 5.36 9.26 13.14
C ALA A 41 4.14 8.48 13.65
N ASP A 42 3.53 7.65 12.81
CA ASP A 42 2.37 6.83 13.17
C ASP A 42 2.76 5.71 14.14
N LEU A 43 3.91 5.07 13.93
CA LEU A 43 4.43 4.04 14.84
C LEU A 43 4.74 4.63 16.21
N GLN A 44 5.39 5.80 16.27
CA GLN A 44 5.66 6.50 17.53
C GLN A 44 4.37 6.82 18.27
N ARG A 45 3.39 7.43 17.58
CA ARG A 45 2.08 7.75 18.17
C ARG A 45 1.36 6.51 18.67
N ALA A 46 1.40 5.42 17.91
CA ALA A 46 0.78 4.16 18.30
C ALA A 46 1.45 3.57 19.55
N LEU A 47 2.78 3.64 19.65
CA LEU A 47 3.51 3.19 20.83
C LEU A 47 3.18 4.03 22.07
N GLU A 48 3.10 5.36 21.94
CA GLU A 48 2.74 6.27 23.03
C GLU A 48 1.30 6.08 23.54
N ALA A 49 0.39 5.72 22.64
CA ALA A 49 -1.03 5.47 22.97
C ALA A 49 -1.30 4.05 23.47
N SER A 50 -0.35 3.13 23.31
CA SER A 50 -0.50 1.72 23.66
C SER A 50 -0.12 1.45 25.11
N SER A 51 -0.76 0.45 25.71
CA SER A 51 -0.34 -0.07 27.02
C SER A 51 0.59 -1.28 26.83
N GLU A 52 1.29 -1.69 27.89
CA GLU A 52 2.13 -2.90 27.85
C GLU A 52 1.34 -4.17 27.49
N THR A 53 0.03 -4.17 27.78
CA THR A 53 -0.87 -5.32 27.54
C THR A 53 -1.71 -5.19 26.27
N ASP A 54 -1.70 -4.03 25.61
CA ASP A 54 -2.48 -3.78 24.40
C ASP A 54 -1.67 -2.99 23.37
N LEU A 55 -1.30 -3.70 22.30
CA LEU A 55 -0.51 -3.19 21.18
C LEU A 55 -1.32 -3.17 19.88
N ASN A 56 -2.65 -3.20 19.95
CA ASN A 56 -3.49 -3.28 18.75
C ASN A 56 -3.27 -2.08 17.80
N ALA A 57 -3.07 -0.87 18.35
CA ALA A 57 -2.75 0.31 17.54
C ALA A 57 -1.45 0.14 16.75
N VAL A 58 -0.41 -0.44 17.37
CA VAL A 58 0.87 -0.72 16.70
C VAL A 58 0.69 -1.77 15.60
N ALA A 59 -0.09 -2.83 15.87
CA ALA A 59 -0.39 -3.86 14.90
C ALA A 59 -1.12 -3.28 13.67
N THR A 60 -2.09 -2.38 13.87
CA THR A 60 -2.80 -1.68 12.80
C THR A 60 -1.83 -0.90 11.90
N VAL A 61 -0.93 -0.09 12.48
CA VAL A 61 0.08 0.64 11.72
C VAL A 61 0.94 -0.32 10.87
N ILE A 62 1.41 -1.42 11.45
CA ILE A 62 2.23 -2.41 10.73
C ILE A 62 1.45 -3.02 9.56
N VAL A 63 0.19 -3.39 9.77
CA VAL A 63 -0.66 -3.99 8.73
C VAL A 63 -0.92 -3.00 7.59
N ASP A 64 -1.22 -1.74 7.93
CA ASP A 64 -1.52 -0.69 6.96
C ASP A 64 -0.32 -0.42 6.04
N TYR A 65 0.87 -0.18 6.61
CA TYR A 65 2.06 0.11 5.80
C TYR A 65 2.54 -1.11 5.02
N ARG A 66 2.36 -2.33 5.54
CA ARG A 66 2.58 -3.55 4.77
C ARG A 66 1.64 -3.63 3.56
N GLY A 67 0.37 -3.23 3.74
CA GLY A 67 -0.61 -3.14 2.67
C GLY A 67 -0.21 -2.12 1.60
N ARG A 68 0.20 -0.92 2.02
CA ARG A 68 0.65 0.15 1.12
C ARG A 68 1.87 -0.25 0.29
N ILE A 69 2.88 -0.86 0.91
CA ILE A 69 4.08 -1.32 0.19
C ILE A 69 3.70 -2.37 -0.87
N ARG A 70 2.77 -3.28 -0.54
CA ARG A 70 2.30 -4.28 -1.50
C ARG A 70 1.53 -3.64 -2.66
N LEU A 71 0.66 -2.68 -2.37
CA LEU A 71 -0.08 -1.94 -3.40
C LEU A 71 0.86 -1.15 -4.31
N TYR A 72 1.87 -0.49 -3.74
CA TYR A 72 2.87 0.25 -4.53
C TYR A 72 3.67 -0.66 -5.48
N GLN A 73 3.82 -1.94 -5.14
CA GLN A 73 4.51 -2.93 -5.97
C GLN A 73 3.59 -3.67 -6.94
N ASP A 74 2.29 -3.43 -6.88
CA ASP A 74 1.34 -4.05 -7.78
C ASP A 74 1.48 -3.42 -9.17
N PRO A 75 1.88 -4.18 -10.21
CA PRO A 75 2.05 -3.64 -11.56
C PRO A 75 0.75 -3.08 -12.15
N ASP A 76 -0.41 -3.53 -11.65
CA ASP A 76 -1.72 -3.12 -12.14
C ASP A 76 -2.33 -1.98 -11.30
N PHE A 77 -1.61 -1.47 -10.29
CA PHE A 77 -2.11 -0.43 -9.39
C PHE A 77 -2.60 0.81 -10.14
N ASP A 78 -1.78 1.37 -11.03
CA ASP A 78 -2.12 2.58 -11.78
C ASP A 78 -3.32 2.38 -12.70
N ILE A 79 -3.47 1.17 -13.27
CA ILE A 79 -4.59 0.79 -14.11
C ILE A 79 -5.87 0.77 -13.27
N ALA A 80 -5.85 0.07 -12.13
CA ALA A 80 -7.00 -0.03 -11.23
C ALA A 80 -7.43 1.36 -10.70
N VAL A 81 -6.47 2.25 -10.41
CA VAL A 81 -6.77 3.64 -10.02
C VAL A 81 -7.46 4.39 -11.16
N GLN A 82 -6.96 4.30 -12.37
CA GLN A 82 -7.55 4.98 -13.52
C GLN A 82 -8.97 4.47 -13.81
N GLU A 83 -9.19 3.16 -13.75
CA GLU A 83 -10.52 2.56 -13.90
C GLU A 83 -11.51 3.08 -12.86
N GLY A 84 -11.06 3.23 -11.60
CA GLY A 84 -11.87 3.81 -10.53
C GLY A 84 -12.23 5.27 -10.77
N ILE A 85 -11.29 6.08 -11.27
CA ILE A 85 -11.51 7.48 -11.63
C ILE A 85 -12.54 7.58 -12.76
N ASP A 86 -12.39 6.77 -13.80
CA ASP A 86 -13.30 6.74 -14.95
C ASP A 86 -14.72 6.35 -14.54
N LEU A 87 -14.84 5.33 -13.66
CA LEU A 87 -16.13 4.92 -13.11
C LEU A 87 -16.78 6.04 -12.29
N ALA A 88 -16.03 6.69 -11.40
CA ALA A 88 -16.54 7.80 -10.60
C ALA A 88 -17.01 8.97 -11.48
N ALA A 89 -16.28 9.28 -12.55
CA ALA A 89 -16.66 10.30 -13.51
C ALA A 89 -17.98 9.97 -14.23
N ARG A 90 -18.17 8.71 -14.67
CA ARG A 90 -19.42 8.25 -15.29
C ARG A 90 -20.61 8.36 -14.34
N LEU A 91 -20.46 7.87 -13.10
CA LEU A 91 -21.52 7.95 -12.08
C LEU A 91 -21.92 9.40 -11.78
N LYS A 92 -20.95 10.33 -11.76
CA LYS A 92 -21.23 11.76 -11.58
C LYS A 92 -22.02 12.34 -12.75
N GLN A 93 -21.69 11.97 -13.99
CA GLN A 93 -22.43 12.42 -15.18
C GLN A 93 -23.87 11.90 -15.20
N GLU A 94 -24.06 10.62 -14.88
CA GLU A 94 -25.40 10.01 -14.79
C GLU A 94 -26.27 10.67 -13.71
N ALA A 95 -25.67 11.06 -12.58
CA ALA A 95 -26.36 11.78 -11.51
C ALA A 95 -26.74 13.22 -11.88
N GLN A 96 -26.04 13.85 -12.82
CA GLN A 96 -26.29 15.23 -13.27
C GLN A 96 -27.20 15.31 -14.51
N GLY A 97 -27.33 14.20 -15.27
CA GLY A 97 -28.20 14.09 -16.43
C GLY A 97 -29.64 13.66 -16.13
N ARG A 98 -30.00 13.53 -14.84
CA ARG A 98 -31.37 13.38 -14.32
C ARG A 98 -31.83 14.70 -13.71
#